data_AF-A0A924RCS3-F1
#
_entry.id   AF-A0A924RCS3-F1
#
_cell.length_a   1.000
_cell.length_b   1.000
_cell.length_c   1.000
_cell.angle_alpha   90.00
_cell.angle_beta   90.00
_cell.angle_gamma   90.00
#
_symmetry.space_group_name_H-M   'P 1'
#
loop_
_entity.id
_entity.type
_entity.pdbx_description
1 polymer ?
#
loop_
_entity_poly.entity_id
_entity_poly.type
_entity_poly.pdbx_seq_one_letter_code
_entity_poly.pdbx_strand_id
1 'polypeptide(L)'
;MRAAVNQKLRTGAERLANWLLTAETAQGNQGALTLDIEKRVLASHRGMMPENLSRAFSTLVPHGLANHGVRILITDQSALQPYAAPDPLIDAPE
;
A
#
# COMPACT_ATOMS: atom_id res chain seq x y z
N MET A 1 30.65 -5.88 1.92
CA MET A 1 29.70 -5.09 2.73
C MET A 1 28.43 -4.91 1.89
N ARG A 2 27.31 -5.52 2.32
CA ARG A 2 26.07 -5.57 1.54
C ARG A 2 25.39 -4.20 1.54
N ALA A 3 25.54 -3.44 0.48
CA ALA A 3 24.72 -2.27 0.19
C ALA A 3 24.13 -2.47 -1.20
N ALA A 4 22.98 -3.14 -1.27
CA ALA A 4 22.17 -3.17 -2.47
C ALA A 4 21.60 -1.76 -2.65
N VAL A 5 22.38 -0.93 -3.34
CA VAL A 5 22.04 0.38 -3.84
C VAL A 5 20.72 0.29 -4.59
N ASN A 6 19.70 0.94 -4.02
CA ASN A 6 18.74 1.82 -4.70
C ASN A 6 18.69 1.65 -6.24
N GLN A 7 17.95 0.63 -6.73
CA GLN A 7 17.62 0.48 -8.14
C GLN A 7 16.10 0.50 -8.32
N LYS A 8 15.56 1.72 -8.45
CA LYS A 8 14.41 2.13 -9.28
C LYS A 8 13.23 1.15 -9.44
N LEU A 9 12.76 0.56 -8.36
CA LEU A 9 11.51 -0.19 -8.32
C LEU A 9 10.81 0.19 -7.03
N ARG A 10 9.57 0.69 -7.11
CA ARG A 10 8.73 0.94 -5.94
C ARG A 10 8.85 -0.25 -4.99
N THR A 11 9.25 0.00 -3.75
CA THR A 11 9.30 -1.00 -2.69
C THR A 11 7.90 -1.61 -2.52
N GLY A 12 7.83 -2.84 -2.00
CA GLY A 12 6.54 -3.50 -1.77
C GLY A 12 5.59 -2.67 -0.88
N ALA A 13 6.14 -1.81 -0.01
CA ALA A 13 5.37 -0.89 0.83
C ALA A 13 4.78 0.27 0.01
N GLU A 14 5.56 0.90 -0.88
CA GLU A 14 5.07 1.98 -1.76
C GLU A 14 3.97 1.46 -2.71
N ARG A 15 4.17 0.27 -3.30
CA ARG A 15 3.15 -0.38 -4.16
C ARG A 15 1.87 -0.69 -3.38
N LEU A 16 2.01 -1.15 -2.15
CA LEU A 16 0.86 -1.41 -1.28
C LEU A 16 0.14 -0.11 -0.93
N ALA A 17 0.86 0.95 -0.56
CA ALA A 17 0.29 2.25 -0.23
C ALA A 17 -0.51 2.86 -1.39
N ASN A 18 0.04 2.84 -2.61
CA ASN A 18 -0.66 3.29 -3.81
C ASN A 18 -1.94 2.47 -4.07
N TRP A 19 -1.84 1.14 -3.94
CA TRP A 19 -3.02 0.29 -4.08
C TRP A 19 -4.09 0.58 -3.03
N LEU A 20 -3.70 0.80 -1.77
CA LEU A 20 -4.63 1.10 -0.68
C LEU A 20 -5.38 2.40 -0.94
N LEU A 21 -4.69 3.46 -1.38
CA LEU A 21 -5.32 4.72 -1.76
C LEU A 21 -6.31 4.54 -2.91
N THR A 22 -5.94 3.75 -3.93
CA THR A 22 -6.81 3.47 -5.08
C THR A 22 -8.03 2.65 -4.68
N ALA A 23 -7.84 1.62 -3.86
CA ALA A 23 -8.92 0.76 -3.36
C ALA A 23 -9.86 1.51 -2.42
N GLU A 24 -9.33 2.37 -1.58
CA GLU A 24 -10.10 3.22 -0.68
C GLU A 24 -10.90 4.28 -1.45
N THR A 25 -10.31 4.90 -2.47
CA THR A 25 -11.02 5.78 -3.41
C THR A 25 -12.16 5.03 -4.11
N ALA A 26 -11.94 3.80 -4.56
CA ALA A 26 -12.98 2.97 -5.20
C ALA A 26 -14.11 2.58 -4.24
N GLN A 27 -13.86 2.54 -2.93
CA GLN A 27 -14.86 2.27 -1.88
C GLN A 27 -15.55 3.54 -1.34
N GLY A 28 -15.27 4.71 -1.91
CA GLY A 28 -15.94 5.97 -1.56
C GLY A 28 -15.09 6.96 -0.77
N ASN A 29 -13.77 6.78 -0.71
CA ASN A 29 -12.81 7.73 -0.13
C ASN A 29 -13.14 8.15 1.32
N GLN A 30 -13.45 7.18 2.19
CA GLN A 30 -13.88 7.41 3.58
C GLN A 30 -12.76 7.30 4.63
N GLY A 31 -11.49 7.26 4.22
CA GLY A 31 -10.34 6.97 5.06
C GLY A 31 -10.30 5.51 5.55
N ALA A 32 -11.04 4.61 4.92
CA ALA A 32 -11.03 3.20 5.25
C ALA A 32 -11.42 2.35 4.05
N LEU A 33 -10.84 1.15 3.97
CA LEU A 33 -11.24 0.13 3.02
C LEU A 33 -11.48 -1.20 3.74
N THR A 34 -12.33 -2.02 3.15
CA THR A 34 -12.53 -3.41 3.57
C THR A 34 -11.97 -4.32 2.48
N LEU A 35 -11.14 -5.27 2.89
CA LEU A 35 -10.61 -6.31 2.02
C LEU A 35 -11.69 -7.39 1.85
N ASP A 36 -12.32 -7.46 0.68
CA ASP A 36 -13.27 -8.53 0.32
C ASP A 36 -12.61 -9.91 0.20
N ILE A 37 -11.28 -9.94 0.18
CA ILE A 37 -10.47 -11.16 0.09
C ILE A 37 -9.44 -11.20 1.22
N GLU A 38 -9.06 -12.41 1.63
CA GLU A 38 -7.99 -12.58 2.59
C GLU A 38 -6.67 -11.99 2.07
N LYS A 39 -5.86 -11.45 2.98
CA LYS A 39 -4.54 -10.88 2.68
C LYS A 39 -3.63 -11.82 1.89
N ARG A 40 -3.71 -13.13 2.15
CA ARG A 40 -2.95 -14.14 1.41
C ARG A 40 -3.32 -14.16 -0.08
N VAL A 41 -4.61 -14.06 -0.38
CA VAL A 41 -5.14 -14.00 -1.75
C VAL A 41 -4.74 -12.68 -2.40
N LEU A 42 -4.81 -11.57 -1.66
CA LEU A 42 -4.35 -10.26 -2.15
C LEU A 42 -2.87 -10.29 -2.53
N ALA A 43 -2.03 -10.90 -1.69
CA ALA A 43 -0.60 -11.06 -1.96
C ALA A 43 -0.39 -11.84 -3.27
N SER A 44 -1.02 -13.01 -3.42
CA SER A 44 -0.96 -13.80 -4.65
C SER A 44 -1.44 -13.03 -5.88
N HIS A 45 -2.56 -12.30 -5.77
CA HIS A 45 -3.11 -11.50 -6.85
C HIS A 45 -2.18 -10.35 -7.29
N ARG A 46 -1.44 -9.76 -6.35
CA ARG A 46 -0.47 -8.68 -6.61
C ARG A 46 0.93 -9.19 -6.97
N GLY A 47 1.12 -10.52 -7.09
CA GLY A 47 2.41 -11.14 -7.35
C GLY A 47 3.41 -10.95 -6.20
N MET A 48 2.92 -10.80 -4.97
CA MET A 48 3.71 -10.63 -3.75
C MET A 48 3.60 -11.88 -2.87
N MET A 49 4.66 -12.19 -2.13
CA MET A 49 4.56 -13.19 -1.06
C MET A 49 3.76 -12.62 0.12
N PRO A 50 3.00 -13.45 0.87
CA PRO A 50 2.26 -13.01 2.05
C PRO A 50 3.16 -12.33 3.10
N GLU A 51 4.40 -12.79 3.32
CA GLU A 51 5.35 -12.10 4.20
C GLU A 51 5.68 -10.69 3.72
N ASN A 52 5.81 -10.47 2.41
CA ASN A 52 6.09 -9.15 1.85
C ASN A 52 4.90 -8.21 2.06
N LEU A 53 3.68 -8.70 1.93
CA LEU A 53 2.47 -7.93 2.21
C LEU A 53 2.40 -7.55 3.70
N SER A 54 2.62 -8.51 4.59
CA SER A 54 2.63 -8.26 6.05
C SER A 54 3.71 -7.26 6.44
N ARG A 55 4.92 -7.39 5.89
CA ARG A 55 6.01 -6.44 6.12
C ARG A 55 5.66 -5.04 5.62
N ALA A 56 5.06 -4.95 4.44
CA ALA A 56 4.59 -3.68 3.89
C ALA A 56 3.53 -3.03 4.78
N PHE A 57 2.53 -3.78 5.28
CA PHE A 57 1.57 -3.26 6.25
C PHE A 57 2.26 -2.71 7.50
N SER A 58 3.18 -3.47 8.10
CA SER A 58 3.92 -3.02 9.28
C SER A 58 4.76 -1.77 9.03
N THR A 59 5.29 -1.60 7.81
CA THR A 59 6.00 -0.38 7.41
C THR A 59 5.04 0.80 7.28
N LEU A 60 3.82 0.61 6.79
CA LEU A 60 2.83 1.68 6.60
C LEU A 60 2.13 2.10 7.89
N VAL A 61 2.12 1.27 8.93
CA VAL A 61 1.51 1.61 10.23
C VAL A 61 1.98 2.97 10.77
N PRO A 62 3.29 3.25 10.90
CA PRO A 62 3.78 4.55 11.35
C PRO A 62 3.50 5.70 10.36
N HIS A 63 3.13 5.41 9.11
CA HIS A 63 2.80 6.40 8.07
C HIS A 63 1.30 6.73 8.01
N GLY A 64 0.52 6.37 9.03
CA GLY A 64 -0.90 6.69 9.07
C GLY A 64 -1.81 5.56 8.60
N LEU A 65 -1.40 4.31 8.80
CA LEU A 65 -2.20 3.14 8.48
C LEU A 65 -2.53 2.34 9.74
N ALA A 66 -3.78 1.92 9.87
CA ALA A 66 -4.21 1.04 10.94
C ALA A 66 -4.83 -0.22 10.33
N ASN A 67 -4.25 -1.36 10.69
CA ASN A 67 -4.68 -2.66 10.19
C ASN A 67 -5.58 -3.35 11.23
N HIS A 68 -6.86 -3.50 10.89
CA HIS A 68 -7.89 -4.18 11.70
C HIS A 68 -8.37 -5.47 11.01
N GLY A 69 -7.43 -6.33 10.62
CA GLY A 69 -7.72 -7.62 9.99
C GLY A 69 -8.11 -7.44 8.52
N VAL A 70 -9.39 -7.63 8.21
CA VAL A 70 -9.95 -7.39 6.86
C VAL A 70 -10.26 -5.91 6.63
N ARG A 71 -10.43 -5.11 7.69
CA ARG A 71 -10.64 -3.67 7.56
C ARG A 71 -9.32 -2.94 7.71
N ILE A 72 -8.99 -2.07 6.78
CA ILE A 72 -7.82 -1.19 6.82
C ILE A 72 -8.30 0.25 6.95
N LEU A 73 -7.78 0.96 7.94
CA LEU A 73 -8.04 2.38 8.14
C LEU A 73 -6.81 3.19 7.73
N ILE A 74 -7.05 4.27 6.99
CA ILE A 74 -6.07 5.27 6.63
C ILE A 74 -6.29 6.42 7.61
N THR A 75 -5.52 6.43 8.70
CA THR A 75 -5.62 7.43 9.76
C THR A 75 -4.97 8.74 9.35
N ASP A 76 -3.98 8.72 8.45
CA ASP A 76 -3.33 9.91 7.92
C ASP A 76 -3.04 9.74 6.41
N GLN A 77 -4.00 10.19 5.59
CA GLN A 77 -3.88 10.14 4.14
C GLN A 77 -2.78 11.09 3.63
N SER A 78 -2.55 12.20 4.31
CA SER A 78 -1.55 13.20 3.96
C SER A 78 -0.11 12.70 4.17
N ALA A 79 0.10 11.79 5.13
CA ALA A 79 1.37 11.09 5.32
C ALA A 79 1.51 9.88 4.38
N LEU A 80 0.41 9.19 4.06
CA LEU A 80 0.41 8.01 3.22
C LEU A 80 0.56 8.34 1.72
N GLN A 81 -0.03 9.42 1.23
CA GLN A 81 0.05 9.87 -0.16
C GLN A 81 1.50 10.11 -0.66
N PRO A 82 2.34 10.91 0.02
CA PRO A 82 3.73 11.10 -0.41
C PRO A 82 4.54 9.81 -0.27
N TYR A 83 4.22 8.96 0.70
CA TYR A 83 4.86 7.65 0.84
C TYR A 83 4.47 6.68 -0.27
N ALA A 84 3.24 6.76 -0.79
CA ALA A 84 2.81 5.96 -1.92
C ALA A 84 3.61 6.24 -3.20
N ALA A 85 4.42 7.32 -3.20
CA ALA A 85 5.21 7.78 -4.32
C ALA A 85 4.44 7.63 -5.64
N PRO A 86 3.22 8.23 -5.75
CA PRO A 86 2.51 8.27 -7.01
C PRO A 86 3.47 8.89 -8.00
N ASP A 87 3.83 8.11 -9.00
CA ASP A 87 4.81 8.55 -9.99
C ASP A 87 3.95 9.24 -11.04
N PRO A 88 4.02 10.58 -11.16
CA PRO A 88 3.17 11.31 -12.11
C PRO A 88 3.45 10.90 -13.57
N LEU A 89 4.54 10.16 -13.84
CA LEU A 89 4.81 9.61 -15.16
C LEU A 89 4.07 8.29 -15.43
N ILE A 90 3.59 7.60 -14.39
CA ILE A 90 2.90 6.30 -14.49
C ILE A 90 1.40 6.42 -14.14
N ASP A 91 1.04 7.34 -13.23
CA ASP A 91 -0.32 7.45 -12.66
C ASP A 91 -1.11 8.68 -13.17
N ALA A 92 -0.60 9.46 -14.14
CA ALA A 92 -1.35 10.56 -14.74
C ALA A 92 -2.42 10.03 -15.71
N PRO A 93 -3.72 10.37 -15.54
CA PRO A 93 -4.65 10.33 -16.65
C PRO A 93 -4.29 11.45 -17.64
N GLU A 94 -4.24 11.15 -18.93
CA GLU A 94 -4.09 12.16 -20.00
C GLU A 94 -5.12 13.29 -19.89
#